data_AF-A0A0G2UT94-F1
#
_entry.id   AF-A0A0G2UT94-F1
#
_cell.length_a   1.000
_cell.length_b   1.000
_cell.length_c   1.000
_cell.angle_alpha   90.00
_cell.angle_beta   90.00
_cell.angle_gamma   90.00
#
_symmetry.space_group_name_H-M   'P 1'
#
loop_
_entity.id
_entity.type
_entity.pdbx_description
1 polymer ?
#
loop_
_entity_poly.entity_id
_entity_poly.type
_entity_poly.pdbx_seq_one_letter_code
_entity_poly.pdbx_strand_id
1 'polypeptide(L)'
;GGRGWEGHGPDPYLEGAFAYLETIGIQPQGVVSVAKHLIAQEQEHFRFARTSKLEMGKIIDPEMFNTTSSLSSDIDDRAIHEIYLWPFAEAVRAGVSSVMCSYNKLNSSHTCQNSYLLNYLLKEELGFQGFVMSDWRALYAGLDAANAGLDMTDAW
;
A
#
# COMPACT_ATOMS: atom_id res chain seq x y z
N GLY A 1 -2.54 -10.72 -8.76
CA GLY A 1 -2.66 -11.61 -7.58
C GLY A 1 -4.12 -11.94 -7.24
N GLY A 2 -4.35 -12.57 -6.08
CA GLY A 2 -5.69 -12.99 -5.61
C GLY A 2 -6.68 -11.85 -5.34
N ARG A 3 -6.20 -10.60 -5.29
CA ARG A 3 -6.99 -9.37 -5.15
C ARG A 3 -6.93 -8.45 -6.37
N GLY A 4 -6.42 -8.94 -7.50
CA GLY A 4 -6.33 -8.13 -8.73
C GLY A 4 -7.69 -7.66 -9.27
N TRP A 5 -8.78 -8.33 -8.87
CA TRP A 5 -10.15 -7.96 -9.23
C TRP A 5 -10.70 -6.78 -8.42
N GLU A 6 -10.04 -6.37 -7.32
CA GLU A 6 -10.45 -5.20 -6.53
C GLU A 6 -10.02 -3.87 -7.16
N GLY A 7 -9.05 -3.90 -8.08
CA GLY A 7 -8.67 -2.77 -8.92
C GLY A 7 -9.35 -2.81 -10.29
N HIS A 8 -8.77 -2.14 -11.27
CA HIS A 8 -9.36 -1.92 -12.60
C HIS A 8 -8.55 -2.52 -13.76
N GLY A 9 -7.31 -2.96 -13.52
CA GLY A 9 -6.49 -3.69 -14.47
C GLY A 9 -4.98 -3.53 -14.23
N PRO A 10 -4.14 -4.13 -15.07
CA PRO A 10 -2.69 -4.01 -14.96
C PRO A 10 -2.11 -2.79 -15.67
N ASP A 11 -2.91 -2.06 -16.45
CA ASP A 11 -2.45 -0.88 -17.19
C ASP A 11 -2.46 0.37 -16.29
N PRO A 12 -1.32 1.04 -16.08
CA PRO A 12 -1.22 2.15 -15.14
C PRO A 12 -2.08 3.35 -15.55
N TYR A 13 -2.24 3.59 -16.86
CA TYR A 13 -3.03 4.71 -17.35
C TYR A 13 -4.53 4.49 -17.10
N LEU A 14 -5.04 3.30 -17.42
CA LEU A 14 -6.41 2.90 -17.17
C LEU A 14 -6.73 2.95 -15.66
N GLU A 15 -5.87 2.35 -14.83
CA GLU A 15 -6.04 2.36 -13.38
C GLU A 15 -6.02 3.80 -12.83
N GLY A 16 -5.12 4.65 -13.33
CA GLY A 16 -5.07 6.07 -12.94
C GLY A 16 -6.32 6.85 -13.31
N ALA A 17 -6.90 6.59 -14.49
CA ALA A 17 -8.17 7.19 -14.88
C ALA A 17 -9.31 6.81 -13.93
N PHE A 18 -9.39 5.54 -13.51
CA PHE A 18 -10.36 5.11 -12.51
C PHE A 18 -10.08 5.73 -11.14
N ALA A 19 -8.82 5.74 -10.67
CA ALA A 19 -8.45 6.34 -9.40
C ALA A 19 -8.87 7.83 -9.32
N TYR A 20 -8.70 8.58 -10.40
CA TYR A 20 -9.19 9.96 -10.51
C TYR A 20 -10.71 10.03 -10.41
N LEU A 21 -11.43 9.26 -11.25
CA LEU A 21 -12.89 9.29 -11.35
C LEU A 21 -13.58 8.85 -10.06
N GLU A 22 -13.08 7.80 -9.40
CA GLU A 22 -13.62 7.32 -8.13
C GLU A 22 -13.42 8.37 -7.02
N THR A 23 -12.25 9.00 -6.96
CA THR A 23 -11.97 10.05 -5.98
C THR A 23 -12.95 11.23 -6.12
N ILE A 24 -13.13 11.75 -7.35
CA ILE A 24 -14.07 12.85 -7.58
C ILE A 24 -15.53 12.41 -7.53
N GLY A 25 -15.81 11.12 -7.59
CA GLY A 25 -17.15 10.56 -7.40
C GLY A 25 -17.53 10.43 -5.92
N ILE A 26 -16.60 9.94 -5.10
CA ILE A 26 -16.81 9.66 -3.67
C ILE A 26 -16.80 10.94 -2.85
N GLN A 27 -15.77 11.78 -2.99
CA GLN A 27 -15.53 12.87 -2.03
C GLN A 27 -16.61 13.96 -1.98
N PRO A 28 -17.22 14.39 -3.10
CA PRO A 28 -18.31 15.36 -3.06
C PRO A 28 -19.57 14.87 -2.33
N GLN A 29 -19.69 13.56 -2.06
CA GLN A 29 -20.77 13.00 -1.25
C GLN A 29 -20.53 13.18 0.26
N GLY A 30 -19.46 13.87 0.66
CA GLY A 30 -19.09 14.08 2.06
C GLY A 30 -18.41 12.88 2.71
N VAL A 31 -17.82 11.98 1.90
CA VAL A 31 -17.14 10.76 2.37
C VAL A 31 -15.66 10.83 2.01
N VAL A 32 -14.78 10.49 2.94
CA VAL A 32 -13.33 10.37 2.71
C VAL A 32 -13.06 9.16 1.79
N SER A 33 -12.40 9.40 0.66
CA SER A 33 -11.88 8.33 -0.19
C SER A 33 -10.48 7.89 0.25
N VAL A 34 -10.17 6.62 0.05
CA VAL A 34 -8.89 5.99 0.42
C VAL A 34 -8.28 5.33 -0.81
N ALA A 35 -7.14 5.82 -1.29
CA ALA A 35 -6.37 5.10 -2.31
C ALA A 35 -5.54 3.99 -1.66
N LYS A 36 -5.64 2.75 -2.15
CA LYS A 36 -5.00 1.58 -1.54
C LYS A 36 -4.60 0.52 -2.57
N HIS A 37 -3.63 -0.36 -2.29
CA HIS A 37 -2.74 -0.39 -1.12
C HIS A 37 -1.37 0.13 -1.55
N LEU A 38 -0.89 1.21 -0.93
CA LEU A 38 0.39 1.85 -1.25
C LEU A 38 1.54 1.07 -0.59
N ILE A 39 2.35 0.29 -1.29
CA ILE A 39 2.38 0.05 -2.74
C ILE A 39 2.84 -1.40 -3.00
N ALA A 40 2.59 -1.90 -4.21
CA ALA A 40 3.13 -3.16 -4.71
C ALA A 40 2.74 -4.40 -3.88
N GLN A 41 1.51 -4.43 -3.37
CA GLN A 41 0.89 -5.60 -2.75
C GLN A 41 0.31 -6.53 -3.84
N GLU A 42 1.16 -7.01 -4.75
CA GLU A 42 0.72 -7.70 -5.98
C GLU A 42 0.27 -9.16 -5.77
N GLN A 43 0.59 -9.73 -4.60
CA GLN A 43 0.26 -11.10 -4.25
C GLN A 43 -0.17 -11.25 -2.79
N GLU A 44 -1.01 -12.25 -2.53
CA GLU A 44 -1.51 -12.59 -1.19
C GLU A 44 -0.52 -13.45 -0.39
N HIS A 45 0.18 -14.33 -1.08
CA HIS A 45 1.16 -15.22 -0.45
C HIS A 45 2.24 -14.39 0.22
N PHE A 46 2.47 -14.66 1.51
CA PHE A 46 3.47 -14.00 2.34
C PHE A 46 3.23 -12.50 2.60
N ARG A 47 2.00 -11.99 2.38
CA ARG A 47 1.65 -10.60 2.76
C ARG A 47 1.77 -10.34 4.27
N PHE A 48 1.60 -11.39 5.07
CA PHE A 48 1.71 -11.37 6.52
C PHE A 48 2.55 -12.54 7.00
N ALA A 49 3.55 -12.28 7.85
CA ALA A 49 4.31 -13.32 8.54
C ALA A 49 3.43 -14.23 9.41
N ARG A 50 2.34 -13.68 9.99
CA ARG A 50 1.40 -14.46 10.79
C ARG A 50 0.56 -15.41 9.93
N THR A 51 0.07 -14.98 8.77
CA THR A 51 -0.82 -15.79 7.92
C THR A 51 -0.08 -16.93 7.23
N SER A 52 1.18 -16.71 6.83
CA SER A 52 2.03 -17.78 6.29
C SER A 52 2.25 -18.91 7.30
N LYS A 53 2.53 -18.57 8.56
CA LYS A 53 2.78 -19.56 9.61
C LYS A 53 1.51 -20.15 10.26
N LEU A 54 0.47 -19.35 10.46
CA LEU A 54 -0.71 -19.75 11.25
C LEU A 54 -1.89 -20.29 10.42
N GLU A 55 -2.01 -19.94 9.15
CA GLU A 55 -3.11 -20.40 8.30
C GLU A 55 -2.64 -21.42 7.25
N MET A 56 -1.60 -21.12 6.46
CA MET A 56 -1.10 -22.09 5.45
C MET A 56 -0.17 -23.16 6.04
N GLY A 57 0.72 -22.79 6.97
CA GLY A 57 1.62 -23.75 7.63
C GLY A 57 0.90 -24.85 8.43
N LYS A 58 -0.38 -24.65 8.78
CA LYS A 58 -1.21 -25.70 9.41
C LYS A 58 -1.88 -26.65 8.41
N ILE A 59 -2.04 -26.24 7.15
CA ILE A 59 -2.82 -26.95 6.13
C ILE A 59 -1.91 -27.76 5.19
N ILE A 60 -0.70 -27.29 4.91
CA ILE A 60 0.19 -27.87 3.89
C ILE A 60 1.45 -28.47 4.53
N ASP A 61 2.36 -27.60 5.00
CA ASP A 61 3.60 -27.99 5.68
C ASP A 61 4.13 -26.79 6.50
N PRO A 62 4.34 -26.93 7.82
CA PRO A 62 4.82 -25.86 8.68
C PRO A 62 6.26 -25.42 8.40
N GLU A 63 7.09 -26.24 7.75
CA GLU A 63 8.45 -25.88 7.35
C GLU A 63 8.49 -25.15 6.00
N MET A 64 7.56 -25.45 5.08
CA MET A 64 7.46 -24.82 3.76
C MET A 64 7.10 -23.32 3.84
N PHE A 65 6.41 -22.88 4.89
CA PHE A 65 5.95 -21.50 5.08
C PHE A 65 6.49 -20.84 6.37
N ASN A 66 7.75 -21.10 6.72
CA ASN A 66 8.41 -20.56 7.91
C ASN A 66 9.01 -19.16 7.70
N THR A 67 8.19 -18.17 7.35
CA THR A 67 8.65 -16.77 7.17
C THR A 67 8.52 -15.96 8.45
N THR A 68 9.57 -15.22 8.83
CA THR A 68 9.57 -14.35 10.02
C THR A 68 9.09 -12.93 9.74
N SER A 69 8.98 -12.54 8.47
CA SER A 69 8.53 -11.21 8.02
C SER A 69 7.68 -11.33 6.76
N SER A 70 6.97 -10.26 6.41
CA SER A 70 6.22 -10.15 5.15
C SER A 70 7.17 -10.18 3.94
N LEU A 71 6.65 -10.48 2.75
CA LEU A 71 7.41 -10.42 1.50
C LEU A 71 7.99 -9.02 1.25
N SER A 72 9.08 -8.95 0.50
CA SER A 72 9.59 -7.70 -0.08
C SER A 72 9.28 -7.68 -1.57
N SER A 73 8.64 -6.60 -2.01
CA SER A 73 8.54 -6.23 -3.41
C SER A 73 9.76 -5.36 -3.71
N ASP A 74 10.73 -5.92 -4.43
CA ASP A 74 11.97 -5.22 -4.77
C ASP A 74 11.85 -4.68 -6.21
N ILE A 75 11.68 -3.37 -6.33
CA ILE A 75 11.29 -2.70 -7.58
C ILE A 75 12.24 -1.53 -7.81
N ASP A 76 12.73 -1.40 -9.04
CA ASP A 76 13.57 -0.28 -9.43
C ASP A 76 12.77 1.02 -9.52
N ASP A 77 13.48 2.13 -9.39
CA ASP A 77 12.90 3.48 -9.36
C ASP A 77 12.04 3.78 -10.58
N ARG A 78 12.50 3.40 -11.78
CA ARG A 78 11.77 3.66 -13.02
C ARG A 78 10.45 2.89 -13.05
N ALA A 79 10.47 1.60 -12.70
CA ALA A 79 9.26 0.79 -12.64
C ALA A 79 8.28 1.29 -11.58
N ILE A 80 8.75 1.79 -10.43
CA ILE A 80 7.90 2.45 -9.44
C ILE A 80 7.18 3.63 -10.08
N HIS A 81 7.89 4.55 -10.73
CA HIS A 81 7.30 5.78 -11.28
C HIS A 81 6.40 5.53 -12.50
N GLU A 82 6.83 4.67 -13.42
CA GLU A 82 6.11 4.46 -14.70
C GLU A 82 4.90 3.52 -14.55
N ILE A 83 4.90 2.62 -13.57
CA ILE A 83 3.87 1.58 -13.44
C ILE A 83 3.10 1.69 -12.12
N TYR A 84 3.76 1.48 -10.98
CA TYR A 84 3.05 1.25 -9.73
C TYR A 84 2.53 2.54 -9.07
N LEU A 85 3.28 3.63 -9.20
CA LEU A 85 2.98 4.90 -8.55
C LEU A 85 2.03 5.77 -9.38
N TRP A 86 1.95 5.55 -10.68
CA TRP A 86 1.14 6.34 -11.60
C TRP A 86 -0.34 6.47 -11.18
N PRO A 87 -1.05 5.41 -10.78
CA PRO A 87 -2.45 5.54 -10.35
C PRO A 87 -2.60 6.36 -9.06
N PHE A 88 -1.61 6.31 -8.16
CA PHE A 88 -1.60 7.12 -6.94
C PHE A 88 -1.34 8.59 -7.24
N ALA A 89 -0.49 8.90 -8.23
CA ALA A 89 -0.31 10.27 -8.70
C ALA A 89 -1.63 10.88 -9.20
N GLU A 90 -2.44 10.10 -9.93
CA GLU A 90 -3.76 10.52 -10.40
C GLU A 90 -4.77 10.67 -9.24
N ALA A 91 -4.74 9.78 -8.25
CA ALA A 91 -5.55 9.92 -7.03
C ALA A 91 -5.19 11.19 -6.23
N VAL A 92 -3.90 11.48 -6.07
CA VAL A 92 -3.41 12.71 -5.40
C VAL A 92 -3.82 13.95 -6.20
N ARG A 93 -3.69 13.92 -7.54
CA ARG A 93 -4.15 14.98 -8.45
C ARG A 93 -5.67 15.22 -8.36
N ALA A 94 -6.45 14.17 -8.11
CA ALA A 94 -7.89 14.25 -7.86
C ALA A 94 -8.25 14.78 -6.47
N GLY A 95 -7.27 14.95 -5.59
CA GLY A 95 -7.45 15.44 -4.22
C GLY A 95 -7.88 14.35 -3.24
N VAL A 96 -7.44 13.09 -3.41
CA VAL A 96 -7.75 12.01 -2.48
C VAL A 96 -7.40 12.41 -1.03
N SER A 97 -8.31 12.15 -0.10
CA SER A 97 -8.18 12.58 1.30
C SER A 97 -7.27 11.67 2.13
N SER A 98 -7.13 10.41 1.73
CA SER A 98 -6.34 9.44 2.48
C SER A 98 -5.71 8.37 1.59
N VAL A 99 -4.60 7.81 2.05
CA VAL A 99 -3.89 6.70 1.39
C VAL A 99 -3.62 5.62 2.42
N MET A 100 -3.82 4.35 2.04
CA MET A 100 -3.56 3.21 2.92
C MET A 100 -2.26 2.53 2.51
N CYS A 101 -1.26 2.50 3.40
CA CYS A 101 -0.03 1.75 3.17
C CYS A 101 -0.26 0.23 3.31
N SER A 102 0.49 -0.57 2.55
CA SER A 102 0.28 -2.02 2.40
C SER A 102 0.94 -2.88 3.50
N TYR A 103 0.78 -4.21 3.39
CA TYR A 103 1.40 -5.16 4.32
C TYR A 103 2.84 -5.53 3.96
N ASN A 104 3.17 -5.57 2.67
CA ASN A 104 4.47 -5.95 2.17
C ASN A 104 5.56 -4.95 2.57
N LYS A 105 6.80 -5.38 2.36
CA LYS A 105 7.95 -4.48 2.30
C LYS A 105 8.11 -3.99 0.85
N LEU A 106 8.63 -2.79 0.70
CA LEU A 106 9.16 -2.25 -0.54
C LEU A 106 10.67 -2.07 -0.33
N ASN A 107 11.49 -2.71 -1.18
CA ASN A 107 12.96 -2.67 -1.07
C ASN A 107 13.44 -2.92 0.37
N SER A 108 12.94 -4.00 0.98
CA SER A 108 13.23 -4.47 2.34
C SER A 108 12.73 -3.61 3.53
N SER A 109 12.01 -2.51 3.31
CA SER A 109 11.36 -1.73 4.38
C SER A 109 9.83 -1.82 4.30
N HIS A 110 9.17 -2.03 5.44
CA HIS A 110 7.69 -2.13 5.49
C HIS A 110 7.06 -0.83 5.01
N THR A 111 6.08 -0.91 4.12
CA THR A 111 5.52 0.28 3.44
C THR A 111 4.94 1.29 4.43
N CYS A 112 4.29 0.84 5.52
CA CYS A 112 3.80 1.71 6.60
C CYS A 112 4.87 2.36 7.49
N GLN A 113 6.15 2.11 7.22
CA GLN A 113 7.29 2.76 7.88
C GLN A 113 8.44 3.00 6.89
N ASN A 114 8.12 3.11 5.59
CA ASN A 114 9.11 3.35 4.54
C ASN A 114 9.15 4.84 4.24
N SER A 115 10.17 5.53 4.77
CA SER A 115 10.31 6.99 4.61
C SER A 115 10.51 7.42 3.16
N TYR A 116 11.16 6.60 2.33
CA TYR A 116 11.30 6.90 0.91
C TYR A 116 9.93 6.84 0.20
N LEU A 117 9.09 5.86 0.54
CA LEU A 117 7.74 5.76 -0.02
C LEU A 117 6.80 6.86 0.49
N LEU A 118 6.71 7.05 1.81
CA LEU A 118 5.69 7.90 2.41
C LEU A 118 6.11 9.37 2.45
N ASN A 119 7.33 9.68 2.90
CA ASN A 119 7.79 11.06 2.96
C ASN A 119 8.23 11.55 1.57
N TYR A 120 9.12 10.83 0.90
CA TYR A 120 9.67 11.30 -0.37
C TYR A 120 8.70 11.14 -1.54
N LEU A 121 8.35 9.92 -1.95
CA LEU A 121 7.51 9.71 -3.15
C LEU A 121 6.09 10.29 -2.96
N LEU A 122 5.40 9.94 -1.87
CA LEU A 122 4.01 10.34 -1.68
C LEU A 122 3.86 11.81 -1.25
N LYS A 123 4.50 12.22 -0.14
CA LYS A 123 4.28 13.54 0.45
C LYS A 123 5.08 14.65 -0.23
N GLU A 124 6.34 14.44 -0.57
CA GLU A 124 7.20 15.45 -1.21
C GLU A 124 6.98 15.49 -2.73
N GLU A 125 7.17 14.37 -3.44
CA GLU A 125 7.17 14.35 -4.91
C GLU A 125 5.76 14.48 -5.50
N LEU A 126 4.80 13.67 -5.04
CA LEU A 126 3.40 13.79 -5.47
C LEU A 126 2.64 14.92 -4.77
N GLY A 127 3.19 15.49 -3.69
CA GLY A 127 2.57 16.60 -2.97
C GLY A 127 1.31 16.24 -2.19
N PHE A 128 1.15 14.98 -1.75
CA PHE A 128 -0.03 14.52 -1.01
C PHE A 128 -0.25 15.30 0.30
N GLN A 129 -1.45 15.89 0.47
CA GLN A 129 -1.82 16.73 1.62
C GLN A 129 -2.78 16.04 2.62
N GLY A 130 -3.23 14.83 2.31
CA GLY A 130 -4.10 14.05 3.18
C GLY A 130 -3.33 13.33 4.28
N PHE A 131 -3.93 12.25 4.80
CA PHE A 131 -3.30 11.43 5.84
C PHE A 131 -3.07 9.99 5.37
N VAL A 132 -2.00 9.38 5.84
CA VAL A 132 -1.65 7.98 5.59
C VAL A 132 -2.14 7.10 6.73
N MET A 133 -2.98 6.12 6.41
CA MET A 133 -3.44 5.09 7.34
C MET A 133 -2.70 3.77 7.10
N SER A 134 -2.50 2.98 8.15
CA SER A 134 -2.01 1.60 8.00
C SER A 134 -3.12 0.69 7.48
N ASP A 135 -2.82 -0.27 6.61
CA ASP A 135 -3.71 -1.43 6.49
C ASP A 135 -3.81 -2.15 7.86
N TRP A 136 -4.87 -2.92 8.07
CA TRP A 136 -5.20 -3.50 9.37
C TRP A 136 -4.09 -4.38 9.92
N ARG A 137 -3.46 -3.94 11.02
CA ARG A 137 -2.28 -4.59 11.64
C ARG A 137 -1.00 -4.52 10.79
N ALA A 138 -0.88 -3.55 9.89
CA ALA A 138 0.34 -3.30 9.11
C ALA A 138 1.35 -2.40 9.84
N LEU A 139 1.11 -2.04 11.11
CA LEU A 139 2.07 -1.31 11.95
C LEU A 139 3.08 -2.28 12.59
N TYR A 140 4.37 -2.06 12.35
CA TYR A 140 5.46 -2.88 12.90
C TYR A 140 6.35 -2.13 13.90
N ALA A 141 6.37 -0.80 13.87
CA ALA A 141 7.11 0.05 14.81
C ALA A 141 6.36 1.38 15.02
N GLY A 142 6.17 1.81 16.27
CA GLY A 142 5.40 3.03 16.57
C GLY A 142 6.12 4.32 16.18
N LEU A 143 7.28 4.58 16.80
CA LEU A 143 8.05 5.82 16.57
C LEU A 143 8.58 5.89 15.14
N ASP A 144 9.10 4.78 14.62
CA ASP A 144 9.69 4.76 13.28
C ASP A 144 8.62 4.96 12.19
N ALA A 145 7.42 4.37 12.34
CA ALA A 145 6.34 4.61 11.40
C ALA A 145 5.87 6.07 11.39
N ALA A 146 5.72 6.68 12.58
CA ALA A 146 5.32 8.08 12.70
C ALA A 146 6.36 9.01 12.04
N ASN A 147 7.65 8.80 12.31
CA ASN A 147 8.73 9.59 11.69
C ASN A 147 8.88 9.33 10.18
N ALA A 148 8.53 8.11 9.74
CA ALA A 148 8.58 7.73 8.33
C ALA A 148 7.37 8.23 7.53
N GLY A 149 6.35 8.83 8.16
CA GLY A 149 5.24 9.47 7.48
C GLY A 149 3.86 8.83 7.67
N LEU A 150 3.70 7.89 8.59
CA LEU A 150 2.38 7.35 8.95
C LEU A 150 1.62 8.33 9.85
N ASP A 151 0.34 8.56 9.56
CA ASP A 151 -0.48 9.54 10.27
C ASP A 151 -1.60 8.90 11.11
N MET A 152 -2.07 7.72 10.71
CA MET A 152 -3.14 6.97 11.38
C MET A 152 -2.77 5.49 11.49
N THR A 153 -2.93 4.92 12.68
CA THR A 153 -2.83 3.48 12.89
C THR A 153 -4.23 2.89 12.93
N ASP A 154 -4.57 2.07 11.94
CA ASP A 154 -5.74 1.22 12.00
C ASP A 154 -5.37 -0.09 12.71
N ALA A 155 -5.73 -0.13 13.98
CA ALA A 155 -5.54 -1.26 14.87
C ALA A 155 -6.87 -1.70 15.50
N TRP A 156 -6.90 -2.97 15.86
CA TRP A 156 -7.63 -3.43 17.05
C TRP A 156 -6.71 -3.21 18.25
#